data_AF-A0A959C8X0-F1
#
_entry.id   AF-A0A959C8X0-F1
#
_cell.length_a   1.000
_cell.length_b   1.000
_cell.length_c   1.000
_cell.angle_alpha   90.00
_cell.angle_beta   90.00
_cell.angle_gamma   90.00
#
_symmetry.space_group_name_H-M   'P 1'
#
loop_
_entity.id
_entity.type
_entity.pdbx_description
1 polymer ?
#
loop_
_entity_poly.entity_id
_entity_poly.type
_entity_poly.pdbx_seq_one_letter_code
_entity_poly.pdbx_strand_id
1 'polypeptide(L)' 'MLDRKNHLPDIIQMLLITAVMLSGPSLAGQGLYSSSETGQALIRKYSSREYGAGTQNWAVLQDRRGIVYVGNNECLL' A
#
# COMPACT_ATOMS: atom_id res chain seq x y z
N MET A 1 -22.45 32.14 15.87
CA MET A 1 -22.01 32.70 14.58
C MET A 1 -20.70 32.01 14.24
N LEU A 2 -20.74 30.89 13.51
CA LEU A 2 -19.57 30.04 13.24
C LEU A 2 -18.72 30.68 12.12
N ASP A 3 -17.44 30.85 12.40
CA ASP A 3 -16.44 31.47 11.52
C ASP A 3 -16.18 30.57 10.31
N ARG A 4 -16.36 31.13 9.11
CA ARG A 4 -16.52 30.44 7.83
C ARG A 4 -15.41 30.81 6.85
N LYS A 5 -14.18 30.96 7.33
CA LYS A 5 -13.10 31.60 6.55
C LYS A 5 -11.88 30.72 6.21
N ASN A 6 -11.81 29.47 6.67
CA ASN A 6 -10.64 28.60 6.43
C ASN A 6 -10.94 27.26 5.72
N HIS A 7 -12.03 27.17 4.95
CA HIS A 7 -12.25 26.06 4.03
C HIS A 7 -11.96 26.53 2.61
N LEU A 8 -10.79 26.18 2.07
CA LEU A 8 -10.55 26.25 0.63
C LEU A 8 -11.70 25.51 -0.07
N PRO A 9 -12.27 26.03 -1.17
CA PRO A 9 -13.46 25.45 -1.78
C PRO A 9 -13.20 23.99 -2.16
N ASP A 10 -14.09 23.09 -1.76
CA ASP A 10 -13.96 21.62 -1.88
C ASP A 10 -13.53 21.14 -3.28
N ILE A 11 -13.84 21.93 -4.32
CA ILE A 11 -13.46 21.70 -5.71
C ILE A 11 -11.93 21.74 -5.93
N ILE A 12 -11.20 22.63 -5.23
CA ILE A 12 -9.74 22.72 -5.33
C ILE A 12 -9.08 21.49 -4.68
N GLN A 13 -9.64 21.02 -3.56
CA GLN A 13 -9.19 19.78 -2.92
C GLN A 13 -9.49 18.56 -3.81
N MET A 14 -10.66 18.50 -4.44
CA MET A 14 -11.03 17.42 -5.36
C MET A 14 -10.15 17.40 -6.62
N LEU A 15 -9.80 18.56 -7.19
CA LEU A 15 -8.89 18.68 -8.33
C LEU A 15 -7.46 18.24 -7.98
N LEU A 16 -6.95 18.59 -6.80
CA LEU A 16 -5.61 18.18 -6.35
C LEU A 16 -5.52 16.66 -6.14
N ILE A 17 -6.54 16.04 -5.55
CA ILE A 17 -6.57 14.59 -5.33
C ILE A 17 -6.68 13.83 -6.67
N THR A 18 -7.43 14.36 -7.63
CA THR A 18 -7.58 13.75 -8.97
C THR A 18 -6.28 13.85 -9.79
N ALA A 19 -5.54 14.96 -9.68
CA ALA A 19 -4.26 15.14 -10.36
C ALA A 19 -3.18 14.14 -9.86
N VAL A 20 -3.18 13.82 -8.56
CA VAL A 20 -2.26 12.83 -7.96
C VAL A 20 -2.57 11.39 -8.39
N MET A 21 -3.83 11.07 -8.72
CA MET A 21 -4.22 9.74 -9.22
C MET A 21 -3.89 9.53 -10.70
N LEU A 22 -3.75 10.62 -11.48
CA LEU A 22 -3.40 10.56 -12.90
C LEU A 22 -1.88 10.40 -13.12
N SER A 23 -1.06 10.79 -12.14
CA SER A 23 0.33 10.34 -12.02
C SER A 23 0.39 8.94 -11.41
N GLY A 24 -0.25 7.97 -12.07
CA GLY A 24 -0.03 6.57 -11.72
C GLY A 24 1.47 6.27 -11.72
N PRO A 25 1.98 5.44 -10.80
CA PRO A 25 3.39 5.06 -10.81
C PRO A 25 3.74 4.59 -12.22
N SER A 26 4.76 5.23 -12.79
CA SER A 26 5.24 4.95 -14.12
C SER A 26 5.38 3.44 -14.28
N LEU A 27 4.90 2.90 -15.40
CA LEU A 27 5.02 1.48 -15.77
C LEU A 27 6.48 1.02 -15.98
N ALA A 28 7.46 1.77 -15.46
CA ALA A 28 8.89 1.47 -15.40
C ALA A 28 9.17 0.65 -14.13
N GLY A 29 8.52 -0.51 -14.02
CA GLY A 29 8.67 -1.40 -12.88
C GLY A 29 8.03 -2.77 -13.08
N GLN A 30 7.58 -3.07 -14.30
CA GLN A 30 7.25 -4.44 -14.67
C GLN A 30 8.59 -5.14 -14.91
N GLY A 31 9.20 -5.67 -13.85
CA GLY A 31 10.36 -6.53 -13.98
C GLY A 31 10.01 -7.61 -15.00
N LEU A 32 10.72 -7.62 -16.13
CA LEU A 32 10.72 -8.76 -17.02
C LEU A 32 11.20 -9.91 -16.14
N TYR A 33 10.31 -10.82 -15.78
CA TYR A 33 10.70 -12.11 -15.23
C TYR A 33 11.48 -12.82 -16.33
N SER A 34 12.79 -12.57 -16.39
CA SER A 34 13.70 -13.46 -17.06
C SER A 34 13.60 -14.77 -16.28
N SER A 35 12.86 -15.73 -16.81
CA SER A 35 12.91 -17.11 -16.35
C SER A 35 14.29 -17.65 -16.67
N SER A 36 15.28 -17.22 -15.89
CA SER A 36 16.42 -18.05 -15.59
C SER A 36 15.85 -19.31 -14.95
N GLU A 37 16.30 -20.49 -15.38
CA GLU A 37 15.99 -21.79 -14.75
C GLU A 37 16.58 -21.91 -13.32
N THR A 38 16.77 -20.78 -12.65
CA THR A 38 17.01 -20.70 -11.23
C THR A 38 15.66 -20.92 -10.56
N GLY A 39 15.54 -21.98 -9.76
CA GLY A 39 14.27 -22.53 -9.24
C GLY A 39 13.22 -21.48 -8.87
N GLN A 40 11.96 -21.74 -9.24
CA GLN A 40 10.85 -20.84 -8.95
C GLN A 40 10.77 -20.55 -7.45
N ALA A 41 10.68 -19.27 -7.10
CA ALA A 41 10.45 -18.87 -5.71
C ALA A 41 9.16 -19.53 -5.19
N LEU A 42 9.25 -20.22 -4.05
CA LEU A 42 8.07 -20.75 -3.38
C LEU A 42 7.31 -19.59 -2.71
N ILE A 43 6.36 -19.01 -3.42
CA ILE A 43 5.55 -17.90 -2.92
C ILE A 43 4.31 -18.47 -2.22
N ARG A 44 4.16 -18.17 -0.93
CA ARG A 44 2.92 -18.40 -0.17
C ARG A 44 2.20 -17.09 0.05
N LYS A 45 0.88 -17.10 -0.16
CA LYS A 45 0.01 -15.94 0.09
C LYS A 45 -0.81 -16.17 1.35
N TYR A 46 -0.99 -15.12 2.14
CA TYR A 46 -1.89 -15.09 3.30
C TYR A 46 -2.92 -14.00 3.05
N SER A 47 -4.19 -14.36 3.10
CA SER A 47 -5.31 -13.45 2.93
C SER A 47 -5.58 -12.67 4.22
N SER A 48 -6.21 -11.50 4.08
CA SER A 48 -6.67 -10.68 5.21
C SER A 48 -7.51 -11.44 6.23
N ARG A 49 -8.29 -12.43 5.76
CA ARG A 49 -9.05 -13.32 6.64
C ARG A 49 -8.15 -14.23 7.47
N GLU A 50 -7.07 -14.76 6.90
CA GLU A 50 -6.16 -15.68 7.59
C GLU A 50 -5.36 -14.98 8.67
N TYR A 51 -4.99 -13.71 8.44
CA TYR A 51 -4.17 -12.94 9.36
C TYR A 51 -4.97 -11.94 10.21
N GLY A 52 -6.27 -11.80 9.96
CA GLY A 52 -7.21 -11.11 10.83
C GLY A 52 -7.14 -9.57 10.78
N ALA A 53 -6.72 -8.98 9.66
CA ALA A 53 -6.61 -7.52 9.56
C ALA A 53 -6.78 -6.99 8.13
N GLY A 54 -6.86 -5.66 7.97
CA GLY A 54 -7.05 -4.96 6.69
C GLY A 54 -6.16 -5.39 5.51
N THR A 55 -6.68 -5.21 4.29
CA THR A 55 -6.13 -5.77 3.04
C THR A 55 -4.88 -5.08 2.48
N GLN A 56 -4.61 -3.83 2.88
CA GLN A 56 -3.47 -3.07 2.37
C GLN A 56 -2.37 -3.03 3.42
N ASN A 57 -1.22 -3.58 3.06
CA ASN A 57 -0.02 -3.62 3.89
C ASN A 57 0.98 -2.58 3.36
N TRP A 58 1.60 -1.80 4.25
CA TRP A 58 2.54 -0.73 3.83
C TRP A 58 3.90 -0.76 4.52
N ALA A 59 4.03 -1.58 5.56
CA ALA A 59 5.31 -1.80 6.23
C ALA A 59 5.48 -3.28 6.54
N VAL A 60 6.71 -3.78 6.40
CA VAL A 60 7.09 -5.13 6.77
C VAL A 60 8.43 -5.07 7.48
N LEU A 61 8.54 -5.69 8.66
CA LEU A 61 9.80 -5.87 9.38
C LEU A 61 9.90 -7.29 9.94
N GLN A 62 11.12 -7.73 10.25
CA GLN A 62 11.35 -9.02 10.87
C GLN A 62 12.29 -8.85 12.07
N ASP A 63 11.97 -9.49 13.19
CA ASP A 63 12.86 -9.51 14.35
C ASP A 63 13.88 -10.67 14.28
N ARG A 64 14.80 -10.70 15.24
CA ARG A 64 15.85 -11.74 15.31
C ARG A 64 15.31 -13.14 15.60
N ARG A 65 14.07 -13.28 16.05
CA ARG A 65 13.40 -14.58 16.29
C ARG A 65 12.76 -15.11 15.01
N GLY A 66 12.74 -14.30 13.95
CA GLY A 66 12.12 -14.62 12.67
C GLY A 66 10.65 -14.23 12.59
N ILE A 67 10.10 -13.53 13.59
CA ILE A 67 8.71 -13.07 13.57
C ILE A 67 8.61 -11.90 12.59
N VAL A 68 7.64 -12.00 11.68
CA VAL A 68 7.34 -10.97 10.69
C VAL A 68 6.21 -10.11 11.20
N TYR A 69 6.40 -8.80 11.20
CA TYR A 69 5.36 -7.83 11.50
C TYR A 69 4.96 -7.08 10.23
N VAL A 70 3.66 -6.89 10.06
CA VAL A 70 3.05 -6.26 8.90
C VAL A 70 2.14 -5.13 9.37
N GLY A 71 2.48 -3.90 8.98
CA GLY A 71 1.63 -2.73 9.23
C GLY A 71 0.54 -2.63 8.17
N ASN A 72 -0.71 -2.45 8.60
CA ASN A 72 -1.87 -2.32 7.71
C ASN A 72 -2.91 -1.30 8.21
N ASN A 73 -3.95 -1.07 7.39
CA ASN A 73 -5.01 -0.07 7.60
C ASN A 73 -5.73 -0.17 8.96
N GLU A 74 -5.66 -1.30 9.64
CA GLU A 74 -6.48 -1.60 10.81
C GLU A 74 -5.64 -1.87 12.05
N CYS A 75 -4.45 -2.45 11.92
CA CYS A 75 -3.55 -2.79 13.01
C CYS A 75 -2.11 -3.05 12.56
N LEU A 76 -1.24 -3.29 13.55
CA LEU A 76 0.04 -3.96 13.36
C LEU A 76 -0.19 -5.45 13.67
N LEU A 77 0.13 -6.31 12.72
CA LEU A 77 0.19 -7.76 12.95
C LEU A 77 1.63 -8.19 13.17
#